data_AF-A0A0W0ZP75-F1
#
_entry.id   AF-A0A0W0ZP75-F1
#
_cell.length_a   1.000
_cell.length_b   1.000
_cell.length_c   1.000
_cell.angle_alpha   90.00
_cell.angle_beta   90.00
_cell.angle_gamma   90.00
#
_symmetry.space_group_name_H-M   'P 1'
#
loop_
_entity.id
_entity.type
_entity.pdbx_description
1 polymer ?
#
loop_
_entity_poly.entity_id
_entity_poly.type
_entity_poly.pdbx_seq_one_letter_code
_entity_poly.pdbx_strand_id
1 'polypeptide(L)'
;MTRLEELLHSLTAVIVRYHDSQPKVKKLVVATDENLLREKSLSCAKEIIQNKDIHFKIRLNDLIKKCSDSGRRPFLYYILHEITSLKGLLDQKTSFESSRLEDYKNQITQLLIDLKLILNTPKHKTCRITYSKIEETKKTTIDLSGLKNDGYVGGEFCNSGEILNDEVLRRFNICTYTSNERIRDIAEQICMEYQRVLLVPELIAQNEVQKKINLEQGQVLSSITNQQEENQKKLETTSSKHYTALYVFYILFKRLHAKEQQQKKIIEQQQETIDELRQKISELTHPVDSKPRDYRFYSPSY
;
A
#
# COMPACT_ATOMS: atom_id res chain seq x y z
N MET A 1 -8.14 12.29 -20.55
CA MET A 1 -8.41 13.58 -19.88
C MET A 1 -9.52 13.31 -18.88
N THR A 2 -9.29 13.55 -17.60
CA THR A 2 -10.33 13.27 -16.59
C THR A 2 -11.43 14.32 -16.63
N ARG A 3 -12.62 13.99 -16.14
CA ARG A 3 -13.71 14.99 -16.00
C ARG A 3 -13.34 16.16 -15.08
N LEU A 4 -12.40 15.95 -14.16
CA LEU A 4 -11.85 17.04 -13.35
C LEU A 4 -10.98 18.00 -14.18
N GLU A 5 -10.07 17.46 -15.00
CA GLU A 5 -9.32 18.28 -15.96
C GLU A 5 -10.29 19.05 -16.85
N GLU A 6 -11.31 18.37 -17.39
CA GLU A 6 -12.34 18.99 -18.20
C GLU A 6 -13.04 20.16 -17.49
N LEU A 7 -13.38 20.03 -16.20
CA LEU A 7 -13.98 21.10 -15.41
C LEU A 7 -13.03 22.30 -15.26
N LEU A 8 -11.76 22.03 -14.93
CA LEU A 8 -10.71 23.05 -14.80
C LEU A 8 -10.54 23.85 -16.09
N HIS A 9 -10.43 23.16 -17.23
CA HIS A 9 -10.25 23.80 -18.52
C HIS A 9 -11.51 24.51 -18.99
N SER A 10 -12.70 24.00 -18.68
CA SER A 10 -13.98 24.64 -18.99
C SER A 10 -14.13 25.97 -18.23
N LEU A 11 -13.82 26.00 -16.94
CA LEU A 11 -13.81 27.25 -16.16
C LEU A 11 -12.77 28.24 -16.67
N THR A 12 -11.60 27.75 -17.08
CA THR A 12 -10.56 28.59 -17.69
C THR A 12 -11.05 29.18 -19.02
N ALA A 13 -11.74 28.39 -19.84
CA ALA A 13 -12.35 28.84 -21.09
C ALA A 13 -13.43 29.93 -20.87
N VAL A 14 -14.13 29.93 -19.74
CA VAL A 14 -15.07 31.02 -19.39
C VAL A 14 -14.35 32.37 -19.34
N ILE A 15 -13.19 32.45 -18.68
CA ILE A 15 -12.40 33.70 -18.61
C ILE A 15 -11.89 34.10 -20.00
N VAL A 16 -11.38 33.14 -20.78
CA VAL A 16 -10.87 33.39 -22.14
C VAL A 16 -11.97 33.91 -23.07
N ARG A 17 -13.12 33.20 -23.15
CA ARG A 17 -14.24 33.60 -23.99
C ARG A 17 -14.86 34.92 -23.54
N TYR A 18 -14.95 35.13 -22.22
CA TYR A 18 -15.45 36.40 -21.72
C TYR A 18 -14.53 37.56 -22.12
N HIS A 19 -13.21 37.40 -21.95
CA HIS A 19 -12.24 38.38 -22.44
C HIS A 19 -12.45 38.66 -23.93
N ASP A 20 -12.46 37.63 -24.77
CA ASP A 20 -12.55 37.79 -26.24
C ASP A 20 -13.89 38.37 -26.73
N SER A 21 -14.94 38.30 -25.89
CA SER A 21 -16.23 38.95 -26.15
C SER A 21 -16.23 40.46 -25.84
N GLN A 22 -15.22 40.98 -25.13
CA GLN A 22 -15.16 42.40 -24.78
C GLN A 22 -14.79 43.27 -25.99
N PRO A 23 -15.32 44.50 -26.08
CA PRO A 23 -14.88 45.45 -27.09
C PRO A 23 -13.43 45.88 -26.83
N LYS A 24 -12.68 46.14 -27.92
CA LYS A 24 -11.33 46.73 -27.88
C LYS A 24 -10.23 45.88 -27.20
N VAL A 25 -10.46 44.59 -26.96
CA VAL A 25 -9.39 43.67 -26.56
C VAL A 25 -8.79 42.95 -27.77
N LYS A 26 -7.51 42.56 -27.67
CA LYS A 26 -6.88 41.65 -28.63
C LYS A 26 -7.37 40.24 -28.36
N LYS A 27 -8.29 39.73 -29.19
CA LYS A 27 -8.85 38.38 -29.07
C LYS A 27 -7.74 37.34 -29.10
N LEU A 28 -7.82 36.38 -28.17
CA LEU A 28 -6.93 35.22 -28.12
C LEU A 28 -7.37 34.17 -29.15
N VAL A 29 -8.67 34.00 -29.31
CA VAL A 29 -9.27 33.04 -30.21
C VAL A 29 -10.20 33.74 -31.20
N VAL A 30 -10.04 33.42 -32.47
CA VAL A 30 -10.92 33.88 -33.55
C VAL A 30 -11.39 32.68 -34.36
N ALA A 31 -12.71 32.55 -34.46
CA ALA A 31 -13.38 31.53 -35.25
C ALA A 31 -14.75 32.07 -35.71
N THR A 32 -15.16 31.65 -36.91
CA THR A 32 -16.44 32.06 -37.50
C THR A 32 -17.58 31.12 -37.10
N ASP A 33 -17.27 29.84 -36.89
CA ASP A 33 -18.21 28.83 -36.39
C ASP A 33 -18.17 28.76 -34.85
N GLU A 34 -19.32 28.65 -34.20
CA GLU A 34 -19.44 28.62 -32.75
C GLU A 34 -18.86 27.34 -32.13
N ASN A 35 -19.02 26.19 -32.79
CA ASN A 35 -18.46 24.94 -32.29
C ASN A 35 -16.93 24.98 -32.36
N LEU A 36 -16.39 25.42 -33.50
CA LEU A 36 -14.96 25.63 -33.68
C LEU A 36 -14.40 26.69 -32.72
N LEU A 37 -15.18 27.73 -32.40
CA LEU A 37 -14.81 28.72 -31.39
C LEU A 37 -14.66 28.07 -30.00
N ARG A 38 -15.63 27.26 -29.58
CA ARG A 38 -15.60 26.54 -28.30
C ARG A 38 -14.39 25.61 -28.20
N GLU A 39 -14.13 24.82 -29.24
CA GLU A 39 -12.98 23.91 -29.27
C GLU A 39 -11.65 24.67 -29.18
N LYS A 40 -11.48 25.76 -29.94
CA LYS A 40 -10.27 26.58 -29.88
C LYS A 40 -10.11 27.31 -28.55
N SER A 41 -11.20 27.78 -27.94
CA SER A 41 -11.17 28.37 -26.60
C SER A 41 -10.76 27.34 -25.54
N LEU A 42 -11.22 26.10 -25.66
CA LEU A 42 -10.81 25.02 -24.77
C LEU A 42 -9.34 24.65 -24.97
N SER A 43 -8.86 24.61 -26.22
CA SER A 43 -7.44 24.39 -26.50
C SER A 43 -6.56 25.51 -25.93
N CYS A 44 -6.96 26.78 -26.09
CA CYS A 44 -6.28 27.91 -25.48
C CYS A 44 -6.29 27.81 -23.93
N ALA A 45 -7.41 27.40 -23.34
CA ALA A 45 -7.50 27.16 -21.90
C ALA A 45 -6.55 26.04 -21.43
N LYS A 46 -6.36 24.98 -22.22
CA LYS A 46 -5.36 23.93 -21.95
C LYS A 46 -3.94 24.48 -21.99
N GLU A 47 -3.62 25.24 -23.02
CA GLU A 47 -2.30 25.87 -23.17
C GLU A 47 -1.99 26.81 -21.99
N ILE A 48 -2.95 27.62 -21.54
CA ILE A 48 -2.75 28.54 -20.40
C ILE A 48 -2.46 27.77 -19.10
N ILE A 49 -3.16 26.66 -18.84
CA ILE A 49 -2.98 25.86 -17.63
C ILE A 49 -1.67 25.06 -17.65
N GLN A 50 -1.24 24.60 -18.83
CA GLN A 50 -0.04 23.78 -18.99
C GLN A 50 1.24 24.59 -19.21
N ASN A 51 1.13 25.92 -19.40
CA ASN A 51 2.26 26.80 -19.64
C ASN A 51 3.24 26.79 -18.44
N LYS A 52 4.53 26.55 -18.71
CA LYS A 52 5.59 26.53 -17.69
C LYS A 52 6.29 27.88 -17.50
N ASP A 53 6.22 28.76 -18.50
CA ASP A 53 6.93 30.04 -18.50
C ASP A 53 6.16 31.12 -17.74
N ILE A 54 4.82 31.13 -17.88
CA ILE A 54 3.94 32.08 -17.22
C ILE A 54 2.91 31.31 -16.41
N HIS A 55 2.93 31.53 -15.09
CA HIS A 55 1.96 30.92 -14.19
C HIS A 55 0.52 31.30 -14.59
N PHE A 56 -0.36 30.30 -14.74
CA PHE A 56 -1.74 30.48 -15.24
C PHE A 56 -2.50 31.58 -14.49
N LYS A 57 -2.34 31.66 -13.16
CA LYS A 57 -2.97 32.68 -12.31
C LYS A 57 -2.61 34.11 -12.73
N ILE A 58 -1.35 34.36 -13.09
CA ILE A 58 -0.89 35.69 -13.55
C ILE A 58 -1.54 35.97 -14.91
N ARG A 59 -1.45 35.00 -15.83
CA ARG A 59 -2.01 35.15 -17.18
C ARG A 59 -3.51 35.44 -17.16
N LEU A 60 -4.29 34.67 -16.40
CA LEU A 60 -5.74 34.85 -16.31
C LEU A 60 -6.10 36.16 -15.61
N ASN A 61 -5.36 36.56 -14.57
CA ASN A 61 -5.57 37.85 -13.92
C ASN A 61 -5.36 39.01 -14.90
N ASP A 62 -4.32 38.95 -15.74
CA ASP A 62 -4.08 39.97 -16.76
C ASP A 62 -5.21 40.04 -17.80
N LEU A 63 -5.82 38.91 -18.17
CA LEU A 63 -7.00 38.90 -19.05
C LEU A 63 -8.20 39.57 -18.36
N ILE A 64 -8.45 39.28 -17.09
CA ILE A 64 -9.54 39.89 -16.31
C ILE A 64 -9.35 41.41 -16.22
N LYS A 65 -8.12 41.88 -15.97
CA LYS A 65 -7.80 43.31 -15.88
C LYS A 65 -8.02 44.05 -17.20
N LYS A 66 -7.79 43.40 -18.33
CA LYS A 66 -8.01 43.96 -19.68
C LYS A 66 -9.48 44.03 -20.08
N CYS A 67 -10.38 43.37 -19.34
CA CYS A 67 -11.81 43.45 -19.61
C CYS A 67 -12.34 44.86 -19.29
N SER A 68 -13.08 45.43 -20.25
CA SER A 68 -13.70 46.76 -20.14
C SER A 68 -14.85 46.80 -19.14
N ASP A 69 -15.61 45.71 -18.99
CA ASP A 69 -16.70 45.63 -18.01
C ASP A 69 -16.16 45.39 -16.59
N SER A 70 -16.19 46.43 -15.76
CA SER A 70 -15.79 46.35 -14.35
C SER A 70 -16.81 45.60 -13.48
N GLY A 71 -18.09 45.59 -13.86
CA GLY A 71 -19.17 44.97 -13.10
C GLY A 71 -19.08 43.45 -13.05
N ARG A 72 -18.44 42.83 -14.05
CA ARG A 72 -18.23 41.37 -14.11
C ARG A 72 -16.89 40.89 -13.58
N ARG A 73 -15.98 41.79 -13.18
CA ARG A 73 -14.69 41.41 -12.57
C ARG A 73 -14.83 40.57 -11.30
N PRO A 74 -15.75 40.85 -10.36
CA PRO A 74 -15.92 40.02 -9.17
C PRO A 74 -16.26 38.56 -9.51
N PHE A 75 -17.14 38.35 -10.50
CA PHE A 75 -17.48 37.02 -10.99
C PHE A 75 -16.27 36.32 -11.62
N LEU A 76 -15.49 37.02 -12.46
CA LEU A 76 -14.31 36.42 -13.08
C LEU A 76 -13.20 36.09 -12.07
N TYR A 77 -13.02 36.92 -11.04
CA TYR A 77 -12.10 36.62 -9.94
C TYR A 77 -12.57 35.44 -9.10
N TYR A 78 -13.89 35.28 -8.92
CA TYR A 78 -14.44 34.06 -8.35
C TYR A 78 -14.08 32.83 -9.19
N ILE A 79 -14.33 32.86 -10.51
CA ILE A 79 -13.94 31.76 -11.40
C ILE A 79 -12.42 31.49 -11.33
N LEU A 80 -11.57 32.52 -11.30
CA LEU A 80 -10.12 32.37 -11.16
C LEU A 80 -9.72 31.71 -9.83
N HIS A 81 -10.40 32.06 -8.74
CA HIS A 81 -10.19 31.41 -7.45
C HIS A 81 -10.50 29.92 -7.53
N GLU A 82 -11.66 29.56 -8.10
CA GLU A 82 -12.08 28.17 -8.26
C GLU A 82 -11.14 27.39 -9.17
N ILE A 83 -10.66 27.98 -10.28
CA ILE A 83 -9.61 27.39 -11.11
C ILE A 83 -8.33 27.12 -10.29
N THR A 84 -7.94 28.05 -9.42
CA THR A 84 -6.75 27.90 -8.58
C THR A 84 -6.92 26.74 -7.59
N SER A 85 -8.09 26.64 -6.95
CA SER A 85 -8.42 25.53 -6.05
C SER A 85 -8.38 24.18 -6.78
N LEU A 86 -9.06 24.08 -7.92
CA LEU A 86 -9.09 22.86 -8.75
C LEU A 86 -7.71 22.47 -9.26
N LYS A 87 -6.88 23.43 -9.67
CA LYS A 87 -5.51 23.15 -10.11
C LYS A 87 -4.65 22.61 -8.98
N GLY A 88 -4.77 23.16 -7.77
CA GLY A 88 -4.07 22.63 -6.59
C GLY A 88 -4.43 21.17 -6.31
N LEU A 89 -5.70 20.79 -6.52
CA LEU A 89 -6.19 19.41 -6.36
C LEU A 89 -5.68 18.50 -7.47
N LEU A 90 -5.55 19.04 -8.69
CA LEU A 90 -5.03 18.32 -9.85
C LEU A 90 -3.52 18.08 -9.81
N ASP A 91 -2.78 18.96 -9.15
CA ASP A 91 -1.33 18.83 -9.00
C ASP A 91 -0.92 17.80 -7.93
N GLN A 92 -1.90 17.28 -7.17
CA GLN A 92 -1.69 16.22 -6.21
C GLN A 92 -1.38 14.89 -6.91
N LYS A 93 -0.28 14.25 -6.53
CA LYS A 93 0.23 13.00 -7.15
C LYS A 93 -0.19 11.72 -6.43
N THR A 94 -0.70 11.84 -5.21
CA THR A 94 -1.06 10.71 -4.36
C THR A 94 -2.56 10.65 -4.15
N SER A 95 -3.10 9.44 -4.02
CA SER A 95 -4.51 9.22 -3.75
C SER A 95 -4.98 9.96 -2.48
N PHE A 96 -6.25 10.35 -2.47
CA PHE A 96 -6.85 11.05 -1.33
C PHE A 96 -7.20 10.08 -0.20
N GLU A 97 -6.99 10.53 1.04
CA GLU A 97 -7.63 9.94 2.21
C GLU A 97 -9.15 10.15 2.14
N SER A 98 -9.92 9.23 2.76
CA SER A 98 -11.38 9.23 2.68
C SER A 98 -12.03 10.55 3.13
N SER A 99 -11.51 11.17 4.20
CA SER A 99 -12.00 12.46 4.71
C SER A 99 -11.76 13.60 3.72
N ARG A 100 -10.55 13.67 3.16
CA ARG A 100 -10.19 14.68 2.15
C ARG A 100 -10.96 14.51 0.84
N LEU A 101 -11.22 13.27 0.45
CA LEU A 101 -12.04 12.97 -0.73
C LEU A 101 -13.47 13.47 -0.54
N GLU A 102 -14.03 13.31 0.66
CA GLU A 102 -15.38 13.80 0.97
C GLU A 102 -15.44 15.33 0.99
N ASP A 103 -14.45 15.99 1.57
CA ASP A 103 -14.32 17.46 1.50
C ASP A 103 -14.25 17.94 0.04
N TYR A 104 -13.52 17.21 -0.79
CA TYR A 104 -13.39 17.51 -2.21
C TYR A 104 -14.70 17.35 -2.97
N LYS A 105 -15.43 16.24 -2.76
CA LYS A 105 -16.78 16.03 -3.31
C LYS A 105 -17.72 17.17 -2.94
N ASN A 106 -17.67 17.61 -1.69
CA ASN A 106 -18.49 18.72 -1.20
C ASN A 106 -18.11 20.05 -1.86
N GLN A 107 -16.82 20.32 -2.08
CA GLN A 107 -16.36 21.53 -2.79
C GLN A 107 -16.85 21.56 -4.24
N ILE A 108 -16.66 20.47 -5.00
CA ILE A 108 -17.13 20.39 -6.39
C ILE A 108 -18.66 20.49 -6.48
N THR A 109 -19.37 19.84 -5.56
CA THR A 109 -20.83 19.94 -5.47
C THR A 109 -21.26 21.38 -5.25
N GLN A 110 -20.65 22.06 -4.27
CA GLN A 110 -20.99 23.44 -3.95
C GLN A 110 -20.67 24.38 -5.12
N LEU A 111 -19.52 24.22 -5.78
CA LEU A 111 -19.16 24.97 -6.98
C LEU A 111 -20.24 24.87 -8.06
N LEU A 112 -20.66 23.66 -8.43
CA LEU A 112 -21.65 23.46 -9.48
C LEU A 112 -23.04 24.01 -9.08
N ILE A 113 -23.43 23.88 -7.81
CA ILE A 113 -24.66 24.48 -7.27
C ILE A 113 -24.57 26.02 -7.32
N ASP A 114 -23.44 26.59 -6.92
CA ASP A 114 -23.21 28.04 -6.90
C ASP A 114 -23.25 28.62 -8.32
N LEU A 115 -22.61 27.96 -9.30
CA LEU A 115 -22.69 28.37 -10.70
C LEU A 115 -24.12 28.31 -11.24
N LYS A 116 -24.89 27.26 -10.90
CA LYS A 116 -26.31 27.16 -11.24
C LYS A 116 -27.14 28.26 -10.57
N LEU A 117 -26.87 28.58 -9.30
CA LEU A 117 -27.57 29.61 -8.54
C LEU A 117 -27.33 31.00 -9.15
N ILE A 118 -26.07 31.33 -9.48
CA ILE A 118 -25.70 32.57 -10.15
C ILE A 118 -26.44 32.69 -11.50
N LEU A 119 -26.52 31.59 -12.26
CA LEU A 119 -27.19 31.56 -13.56
C LEU A 119 -28.71 31.77 -13.45
N ASN A 120 -29.33 31.25 -12.39
CA ASN A 120 -30.76 31.42 -12.12
C ASN A 120 -31.13 32.76 -11.47
N THR A 121 -30.13 33.51 -10.97
CA THR A 121 -30.35 34.78 -10.28
C THR A 121 -30.44 35.93 -11.30
N PRO A 122 -31.46 36.80 -11.21
CA PRO A 122 -31.56 38.07 -11.93
C PRO A 122 -30.32 38.97 -11.84
N LYS A 123 -29.96 39.67 -12.92
CA LYS A 123 -28.82 40.61 -12.94
C LYS A 123 -28.85 41.67 -11.85
N HIS A 124 -30.03 42.19 -11.55
CA HIS A 124 -30.22 43.25 -10.56
C HIS A 124 -30.20 42.73 -9.12
N LYS A 125 -30.13 41.40 -8.92
CA LYS A 125 -30.03 40.76 -7.61
C LYS A 125 -28.64 40.18 -7.41
N THR A 126 -28.23 40.14 -6.15
CA THR A 126 -27.02 39.43 -5.73
C THR A 126 -27.39 38.10 -5.08
N CYS A 127 -26.53 37.11 -5.27
CA CYS A 127 -26.58 35.84 -4.55
C CYS A 127 -25.28 35.67 -3.77
N ARG A 128 -25.39 35.13 -2.56
CA ARG A 128 -24.25 34.85 -1.69
C ARG A 128 -23.63 33.50 -2.09
N ILE A 129 -22.36 33.54 -2.43
CA ILE A 129 -21.59 32.42 -2.98
C ILE A 129 -20.41 32.13 -2.05
N THR A 130 -20.04 30.85 -1.93
CA THR A 130 -18.94 30.44 -1.05
C THR A 130 -17.72 30.13 -1.90
N TYR A 131 -16.57 30.71 -1.55
CA TYR A 131 -15.30 30.30 -2.15
C TYR A 131 -14.94 28.88 -1.72
N SER A 132 -14.41 28.08 -2.64
CA SER A 132 -13.77 26.82 -2.25
C SER A 132 -12.64 27.07 -1.25
N LYS A 133 -12.34 26.10 -0.40
CA LYS A 133 -11.22 26.26 0.53
C LYS A 133 -9.92 26.00 -0.21
N ILE A 134 -9.02 26.98 -0.20
CA ILE A 134 -7.61 26.78 -0.52
C ILE A 134 -6.90 26.77 0.83
N GLU A 135 -6.48 25.59 1.29
CA GLU A 135 -5.86 25.36 2.62
C GLU A 135 -6.81 25.65 3.81
N GLU A 136 -6.27 25.72 5.05
CA GLU A 136 -7.03 25.97 6.30
C GLU A 136 -7.60 27.40 6.42
N THR A 137 -7.79 28.09 5.29
CA THR A 137 -8.42 29.42 5.30
C THR A 137 -9.90 29.32 5.66
N LYS A 138 -10.38 30.34 6.39
CA LYS A 138 -11.80 30.43 6.80
C LYS A 138 -12.69 30.43 5.56
N LYS A 139 -13.85 29.76 5.64
CA LYS A 139 -14.88 29.82 4.59
C LYS A 139 -15.22 31.30 4.35
N THR A 140 -14.92 31.77 3.16
CA THR A 140 -15.15 33.17 2.77
C THR A 140 -16.31 33.20 1.80
N THR A 141 -17.25 34.12 2.00
CA THR A 141 -18.40 34.29 1.11
C THR A 141 -18.31 35.61 0.36
N ILE A 142 -18.79 35.63 -0.88
CA ILE A 142 -18.87 36.82 -1.73
C ILE A 142 -20.29 36.95 -2.27
N ASP A 143 -20.77 38.19 -2.36
CA ASP A 143 -22.02 38.48 -3.04
C ASP A 143 -21.74 38.77 -4.51
N LEU A 144 -22.31 37.97 -5.40
CA LEU A 144 -22.15 38.09 -6.85
C LEU A 144 -23.49 38.46 -7.49
N SER A 145 -23.46 39.38 -8.45
CA SER A 145 -24.63 39.71 -9.26
C SER A 145 -25.01 38.55 -10.17
N GLY A 146 -26.32 38.29 -10.28
CA GLY A 146 -26.86 37.25 -11.13
C GLY A 146 -26.53 37.41 -12.63
N LEU A 147 -26.78 36.34 -13.39
CA LEU A 147 -26.51 36.26 -14.83
C LEU A 147 -27.77 36.13 -15.69
N LYS A 148 -28.96 36.03 -15.06
CA LYS A 148 -30.25 35.97 -15.75
C LYS A 148 -30.71 37.35 -16.22
N ASN A 149 -31.17 37.44 -17.46
CA ASN A 149 -31.82 38.66 -17.95
C ASN A 149 -33.27 38.71 -17.46
N ASP A 150 -33.71 39.88 -17.01
CA ASP A 150 -35.10 40.12 -16.55
C ASP A 150 -35.96 40.83 -17.61
N GLY A 151 -35.39 41.15 -18.76
CA GLY A 151 -36.05 41.89 -19.83
C GLY A 151 -36.82 40.98 -20.80
N TYR A 152 -37.91 41.51 -21.36
CA TYR A 152 -38.71 40.85 -22.42
C TYR A 152 -37.97 40.73 -23.76
N VAL A 153 -36.87 41.48 -23.95
CA VAL A 153 -36.08 41.54 -25.19
C VAL A 153 -34.64 41.14 -24.88
N GLY A 154 -34.17 40.05 -25.50
CA GLY A 154 -32.85 39.44 -25.27
C GLY A 154 -32.96 37.95 -24.92
N GLY A 155 -31.84 37.23 -25.01
CA GLY A 155 -31.77 35.82 -24.58
C GLY A 155 -31.99 35.65 -23.08
N GLU A 156 -32.11 34.40 -22.62
CA GLU A 156 -32.37 34.06 -21.20
C GLU A 156 -31.25 34.57 -20.27
N PHE A 157 -30.01 34.55 -20.75
CA PHE A 157 -28.82 34.92 -19.99
C PHE A 157 -28.08 36.09 -20.62
N CYS A 158 -27.27 36.78 -19.83
CA CYS A 158 -26.31 37.71 -20.40
C CYS A 158 -25.12 36.98 -21.00
N ASN A 159 -24.29 37.69 -21.77
CA ASN A 159 -23.09 37.15 -22.37
C ASN A 159 -22.22 36.30 -21.41
N SER A 160 -21.94 36.77 -20.18
CA SER A 160 -21.24 35.95 -19.18
C SER A 160 -22.00 34.72 -18.70
N GLY A 161 -23.33 34.77 -18.67
CA GLY A 161 -24.20 33.63 -18.36
C GLY A 161 -24.31 32.62 -19.49
N GLU A 162 -24.40 33.07 -20.75
CA GLU A 162 -24.36 32.21 -21.93
C GLU A 162 -23.03 31.46 -22.01
N ILE A 163 -21.90 32.17 -21.82
CA ILE A 163 -20.58 31.55 -21.79
C ILE A 163 -20.47 30.53 -20.65
N LEU A 164 -20.92 30.87 -19.44
CA LEU A 164 -20.87 29.94 -18.29
C LEU A 164 -21.74 28.69 -18.54
N ASN A 165 -22.96 28.89 -19.05
CA ASN A 165 -23.90 27.82 -19.32
C ASN A 165 -23.36 26.87 -20.40
N ASP A 166 -22.80 27.41 -21.48
CA ASP A 166 -22.28 26.62 -22.60
C ASP A 166 -20.97 25.90 -22.27
N GLU A 167 -20.02 26.58 -21.63
CA GLU A 167 -18.70 25.98 -21.36
C GLU A 167 -18.73 25.01 -20.19
N VAL A 168 -19.54 25.28 -19.16
CA VAL A 168 -19.53 24.52 -17.92
C VAL A 168 -20.81 23.72 -17.76
N LEU A 169 -21.96 24.35 -17.48
CA LEU A 169 -23.13 23.60 -17.04
C LEU A 169 -23.63 22.58 -18.07
N ARG A 170 -23.81 22.99 -19.34
CA ARG A 170 -24.23 22.09 -20.42
C ARG A 170 -23.25 20.96 -20.66
N ARG A 171 -21.94 21.22 -20.56
CA ARG A 171 -20.89 20.19 -20.74
C ARG A 171 -20.96 19.09 -19.66
N PHE A 172 -21.38 19.45 -18.45
CA PHE A 172 -21.63 18.49 -17.37
C PHE A 172 -23.07 17.99 -17.31
N ASN A 173 -23.88 18.25 -18.33
CA ASN A 173 -25.32 17.91 -18.39
C ASN A 173 -26.12 18.50 -17.21
N ILE A 174 -25.76 19.71 -16.79
CA ILE A 174 -26.47 20.50 -15.78
C ILE A 174 -27.27 21.59 -16.48
N CYS A 175 -28.53 21.71 -16.11
CA CYS A 175 -29.45 22.73 -16.57
C CYS A 175 -30.24 23.31 -15.39
N THR A 176 -31.11 24.28 -15.67
CA THR A 176 -31.87 25.03 -14.66
C THR A 176 -32.73 24.14 -13.76
N TYR A 177 -33.24 23.02 -14.28
CA TYR A 177 -34.09 22.06 -13.56
C TYR A 177 -33.34 20.85 -12.98
N THR A 178 -32.02 20.74 -13.15
CA THR A 178 -31.23 19.63 -12.55
C THR A 178 -31.31 19.68 -11.03
N SER A 179 -31.69 18.61 -10.34
CA SER A 179 -31.77 18.60 -8.87
C SER A 179 -30.38 18.71 -8.22
N ASN A 180 -30.31 19.22 -7.00
CA ASN A 180 -29.04 19.28 -6.26
C ASN A 180 -28.47 17.89 -5.96
N GLU A 181 -29.32 16.88 -5.79
CA GLU A 181 -28.91 15.47 -5.68
C GLU A 181 -28.19 15.01 -6.95
N ARG A 182 -28.76 15.31 -8.13
CA ARG A 182 -28.11 14.97 -9.40
C ARG A 182 -26.77 15.68 -9.58
N ILE A 183 -26.67 16.93 -9.14
CA ILE A 183 -25.40 17.68 -9.15
C ILE A 183 -24.37 17.02 -8.23
N ARG A 184 -24.81 16.53 -7.05
CA ARG A 184 -23.95 15.77 -6.13
C ARG A 184 -23.42 14.49 -6.77
N ASP A 185 -24.27 13.75 -7.49
CA ASP A 185 -23.83 12.54 -8.21
C ASP A 185 -22.78 12.88 -9.28
N ILE A 186 -22.98 13.97 -10.02
CA ILE A 186 -22.03 14.43 -11.05
C ILE A 186 -20.69 14.79 -10.39
N ALA A 187 -20.72 15.55 -9.30
CA ALA A 187 -19.53 15.89 -8.54
C ALA A 187 -18.82 14.64 -8.01
N GLU A 188 -19.56 13.68 -7.44
CA GLU A 188 -19.01 12.42 -6.97
C GLU A 188 -18.34 11.63 -8.10
N GLN A 189 -18.97 11.55 -9.28
CA GLN A 189 -18.36 10.90 -10.44
C GLN A 189 -17.05 11.56 -10.85
N ILE A 190 -17.00 12.89 -10.91
CA ILE A 190 -15.78 13.66 -11.21
C ILE A 190 -14.67 13.31 -10.21
N CYS A 191 -14.99 13.28 -8.92
CA CYS A 191 -14.04 13.01 -7.85
C CYS A 191 -13.55 11.56 -7.86
N MET A 192 -14.46 10.61 -8.01
CA MET A 192 -14.13 9.17 -8.01
C MET A 192 -13.33 8.76 -9.23
N GLU A 193 -13.61 9.35 -10.40
CA GLU A 193 -12.80 9.15 -11.60
C GLU A 193 -11.36 9.61 -11.37
N TYR A 194 -11.17 10.80 -10.80
CA TYR A 194 -9.84 11.32 -10.49
C TYR A 194 -9.12 10.50 -9.41
N GLN A 195 -9.83 10.10 -8.34
CA GLN A 195 -9.28 9.23 -7.30
C GLN A 195 -8.81 7.88 -7.88
N ARG A 196 -9.54 7.30 -8.83
CA ARG A 196 -9.14 6.04 -9.50
C ARG A 196 -7.86 6.22 -10.32
N VAL A 197 -7.72 7.36 -11.01
CA VAL A 197 -6.50 7.66 -11.79
C VAL A 197 -5.26 7.71 -10.89
N LEU A 198 -5.40 8.18 -9.65
CA LEU A 198 -4.31 8.21 -8.68
C LEU A 198 -4.07 6.84 -8.00
N LEU A 199 -5.16 6.17 -7.59
CA LEU A 199 -5.09 4.95 -6.78
C LEU A 199 -4.65 3.72 -7.60
N VAL A 200 -5.04 3.61 -8.87
CA VAL A 200 -4.72 2.44 -9.70
C VAL A 200 -3.20 2.23 -9.87
N PRO A 201 -2.40 3.25 -10.24
CA PRO A 201 -0.95 3.12 -10.28
C PRO A 201 -0.33 2.72 -8.94
N GLU A 202 -0.82 3.28 -7.83
CA GLU A 202 -0.34 2.94 -6.48
C GLU A 202 -0.59 1.46 -6.15
N LEU A 203 -1.80 0.97 -6.44
CA LEU A 203 -2.17 -0.43 -6.23
C LEU A 203 -1.36 -1.39 -7.13
N ILE A 204 -1.09 -1.01 -8.38
CA ILE A 204 -0.25 -1.80 -9.28
C ILE A 204 1.16 -1.91 -8.71
N ALA A 205 1.77 -0.80 -8.30
CA ALA A 205 3.10 -0.78 -7.71
C ALA A 205 3.18 -1.62 -6.42
N GLN A 206 2.18 -1.50 -5.53
CA GLN A 206 2.09 -2.32 -4.32
C GLN A 206 1.96 -3.82 -4.63
N ASN A 207 1.16 -4.17 -5.64
CA ASN A 207 0.99 -5.56 -6.06
C ASN A 207 2.29 -6.16 -6.62
N GLU A 208 3.05 -5.39 -7.41
CA GLU A 208 4.36 -5.82 -7.90
C GLU A 208 5.36 -6.06 -6.77
N VAL A 209 5.41 -5.19 -5.76
CA VAL A 209 6.24 -5.40 -4.56
C VAL A 209 5.80 -6.66 -3.82
N GLN A 210 4.49 -6.84 -3.60
CA GLN A 210 3.97 -8.02 -2.91
C GLN A 210 4.29 -9.32 -3.68
N LYS A 211 4.23 -9.30 -5.02
CA LYS A 211 4.61 -10.45 -5.85
C LYS A 211 6.07 -10.84 -5.67
N LYS A 212 6.98 -9.86 -5.60
CA LYS A 212 8.41 -10.11 -5.35
C LYS A 212 8.63 -10.72 -3.96
N ILE A 213 8.01 -10.15 -2.94
CA ILE A 213 8.09 -10.67 -1.56
C ILE A 213 7.56 -12.11 -1.49
N ASN A 214 6.40 -12.37 -2.11
CA ASN A 214 5.82 -13.73 -2.12
C ASN A 214 6.73 -14.74 -2.86
N LEU A 215 7.40 -14.32 -3.94
CA LEU A 215 8.34 -15.18 -4.67
C LEU A 215 9.57 -15.49 -3.80
N GLU A 216 10.15 -14.49 -3.14
CA GLU A 216 11.28 -14.66 -2.22
C GLU A 216 10.91 -15.57 -1.04
N GLN A 217 9.75 -15.35 -0.43
CA GLN A 217 9.23 -16.21 0.64
C GLN A 217 9.02 -17.65 0.15
N GLY A 218 8.50 -17.84 -1.07
CA GLY A 218 8.36 -19.17 -1.68
C GLY A 218 9.70 -19.88 -1.87
N GLN A 219 10.74 -19.17 -2.31
CA GLN A 219 12.10 -19.71 -2.42
C GLN A 219 12.68 -20.11 -1.06
N VAL A 220 12.53 -19.25 -0.05
CA VAL A 220 12.98 -19.52 1.33
C VAL A 220 12.24 -20.72 1.92
N LEU A 221 10.92 -20.81 1.73
CA LEU A 221 10.15 -21.98 2.19
C LEU A 221 10.65 -23.25 1.53
N SER A 222 10.88 -23.24 0.21
CA SER A 222 11.38 -24.43 -0.51
C SER A 222 12.76 -24.88 -0.02
N SER A 223 13.66 -23.95 0.32
CA SER A 223 14.98 -24.29 0.82
C SER A 223 14.92 -24.86 2.24
N ILE A 224 14.06 -24.31 3.10
CA ILE A 224 13.82 -24.83 4.45
C ILE A 224 13.21 -26.24 4.38
N THR A 225 12.21 -26.47 3.52
CA THR A 225 11.60 -27.79 3.34
C THR A 225 12.63 -28.83 2.89
N ASN A 226 13.47 -28.49 1.90
CA ASN A 226 14.53 -29.38 1.44
C ASN A 226 15.55 -29.71 2.55
N GLN A 227 15.95 -28.71 3.35
CA GLN A 227 16.84 -28.93 4.50
C GLN A 227 16.17 -29.82 5.57
N GLN A 228 14.88 -29.64 5.81
CA GLN A 228 14.12 -30.47 6.75
C GLN A 228 14.08 -31.93 6.29
N GLU A 229 13.80 -32.18 5.01
CA GLU A 229 13.80 -33.54 4.43
C GLU A 229 15.19 -34.20 4.52
N GLU A 230 16.26 -33.46 4.21
CA GLU A 230 17.62 -33.98 4.36
C GLU A 230 17.97 -34.31 5.81
N ASN A 231 17.61 -33.43 6.74
CA ASN A 231 17.85 -33.63 8.16
C ASN A 231 17.07 -34.83 8.69
N GLN A 232 15.84 -35.03 8.21
CA GLN A 232 15.02 -36.17 8.58
C GLN A 232 15.61 -37.49 8.07
N LYS A 233 16.07 -37.53 6.80
CA LYS A 233 16.81 -38.69 6.26
C LYS A 233 18.08 -38.99 7.06
N LYS A 234 18.85 -37.96 7.43
CA LYS A 234 20.06 -38.11 8.28
C LYS A 234 19.71 -38.66 9.65
N LEU A 235 18.62 -38.18 10.26
CA LEU A 235 18.15 -38.64 11.56
C LEU A 235 17.71 -40.10 11.52
N GLU A 236 16.94 -40.51 10.51
CA GLU A 236 16.51 -41.91 10.30
C GLU A 236 17.71 -42.84 10.12
N THR A 237 18.68 -42.44 9.30
CA THR A 237 19.91 -43.20 9.07
C THR A 237 20.72 -43.36 10.37
N THR A 238 20.82 -42.28 11.15
CA THR A 238 21.55 -42.29 12.43
C THR A 238 20.83 -43.16 13.45
N SER A 239 19.51 -43.07 13.55
CA SER A 239 18.68 -43.91 14.42
C SER A 239 18.83 -45.40 14.08
N SER A 240 18.78 -45.77 12.79
CA SER A 240 19.00 -47.14 12.33
C SER A 240 20.39 -47.69 12.71
N LYS A 241 21.44 -46.87 12.58
CA LYS A 241 22.79 -47.22 13.04
C LYS A 241 22.84 -47.45 14.55
N HIS A 242 22.19 -46.60 15.35
CA HIS A 242 22.13 -46.75 16.80
C HIS A 242 21.40 -48.04 17.20
N TYR A 243 20.27 -48.35 16.55
CA TYR A 243 19.54 -49.61 16.77
C TYR A 243 20.41 -50.83 16.47
N THR A 244 21.12 -50.81 15.34
CA THR A 244 22.05 -51.89 14.98
C THR A 244 23.17 -52.03 16.01
N ALA A 245 23.76 -50.92 16.46
CA ALA A 245 24.81 -50.92 17.48
C ALA A 245 24.31 -51.48 18.81
N LEU A 246 23.12 -51.05 19.27
CA LEU A 246 22.46 -51.58 20.47
C LEU A 246 22.24 -53.10 20.38
N TYR A 247 21.80 -53.59 19.22
CA TYR A 247 21.61 -55.03 19.00
C TYR A 247 22.93 -55.81 19.07
N VAL A 248 24.00 -55.28 18.47
CA VAL A 248 25.35 -55.87 18.56
C VAL A 248 25.85 -55.87 20.00
N PHE A 249 25.71 -54.76 20.73
CA PHE A 249 26.08 -54.68 22.15
C PHE A 249 25.32 -55.69 23.00
N TYR A 250 24.02 -55.87 22.75
CA TYR A 250 23.21 -56.86 23.45
C TYR A 250 23.73 -58.30 23.24
N ILE A 251 24.07 -58.65 21.99
CA ILE A 251 24.64 -59.97 21.67
C ILE A 251 25.99 -60.16 22.37
N LEU A 252 26.86 -59.16 22.32
CA LEU A 252 28.16 -59.20 22.99
C LEU A 252 28.00 -59.36 24.50
N PHE A 253 27.11 -58.58 25.12
CA PHE A 253 26.79 -58.66 26.53
C PHE A 253 26.32 -60.06 26.93
N LYS A 254 25.39 -60.66 26.17
CA LYS A 254 24.92 -62.04 26.39
C LYS A 254 26.05 -63.06 26.31
N ARG A 255 26.94 -62.95 25.32
CA ARG A 255 28.11 -63.83 25.18
C ARG A 255 29.09 -63.69 26.34
N LEU A 256 29.35 -62.46 26.76
CA LEU A 256 30.28 -62.15 27.85
C LEU A 256 29.74 -62.69 29.18
N HIS A 257 28.45 -62.50 29.45
CA HIS A 257 27.79 -63.07 30.62
C HIS A 257 27.83 -64.61 30.63
N ALA A 258 27.62 -65.27 29.48
CA ALA A 258 27.75 -66.72 29.38
C ALA A 258 29.18 -67.21 29.66
N LYS A 259 30.20 -66.49 29.16
CA LYS A 259 31.62 -66.78 29.46
C LYS A 259 31.96 -66.56 30.94
N GLU A 260 31.46 -65.49 31.55
CA GLU A 260 31.66 -65.21 32.97
C GLU A 260 31.05 -66.33 33.83
N GLN A 261 29.84 -66.81 33.50
CA GLN A 261 29.23 -67.96 34.17
C GLN A 261 30.05 -69.25 34.01
N GLN A 262 30.62 -69.50 32.82
CA GLN A 262 31.52 -70.64 32.61
C GLN A 262 32.80 -70.52 33.44
N GLN A 263 33.41 -69.33 33.49
CA GLN A 263 34.59 -69.08 34.33
C GLN A 263 34.28 -69.28 35.82
N LYS A 264 33.13 -68.80 36.32
CA LYS A 264 32.72 -69.04 37.71
C LYS A 264 32.64 -70.54 38.03
N LYS A 265 32.03 -71.34 37.15
CA LYS A 265 31.99 -72.80 37.30
C LYS A 265 33.37 -73.45 37.30
N ILE A 266 34.28 -73.00 36.44
CA ILE A 266 35.65 -73.50 36.40
C ILE A 266 36.40 -73.15 37.70
N ILE A 267 36.24 -71.93 38.20
CA ILE A 267 36.84 -71.49 39.46
C ILE A 267 36.29 -72.34 40.63
N GLU A 268 34.97 -72.58 40.68
CA GLU A 268 34.36 -73.47 41.68
C GLU A 268 34.96 -74.88 41.63
N GLN A 269 35.06 -75.48 40.43
CA GLN A 269 35.69 -76.80 40.25
C GLN A 269 37.17 -76.82 40.67
N GLN A 270 37.91 -75.77 40.33
CA GLN A 270 39.31 -75.63 40.74
C GLN A 270 39.43 -75.51 42.26
N GLN A 271 38.52 -74.78 42.91
CA GLN A 271 38.49 -74.64 44.35
C GLN A 271 38.20 -75.98 45.05
N GLU A 272 37.20 -76.72 44.56
CA GLU A 272 36.92 -78.09 45.03
C GLU A 272 38.16 -78.99 44.88
N THR A 273 38.82 -78.95 43.71
CA THR A 273 40.03 -79.73 43.46
C THR A 273 41.18 -79.33 44.40
N ILE A 274 41.35 -78.02 44.66
CA ILE A 274 42.35 -77.51 45.60
C ILE A 274 42.04 -78.01 47.01
N ASP A 275 40.77 -77.99 47.43
CA ASP A 275 40.35 -78.43 48.75
C ASP A 275 40.54 -79.96 48.90
N GLU A 276 40.21 -80.76 47.88
CA GLU A 276 40.53 -82.19 47.84
C GLU A 276 42.03 -82.47 47.91
N LEU A 277 42.85 -81.74 47.15
CA LEU A 277 44.31 -81.87 47.17
C LEU A 277 44.89 -81.45 48.53
N ARG A 278 44.36 -80.39 49.15
CA ARG A 278 44.73 -79.96 50.50
C ARG A 278 44.39 -81.03 51.53
N GLN A 279 43.22 -81.65 51.42
CA GLN A 279 42.82 -82.76 52.27
C GLN A 279 43.76 -83.98 52.09
N LYS A 280 44.07 -84.38 50.85
CA LYS A 280 45.04 -85.44 50.58
C LYS A 280 46.44 -85.14 51.10
N ILE A 281 46.89 -83.88 50.98
CA ILE A 281 48.16 -83.44 51.58
C ILE A 281 48.08 -83.58 53.09
N SER A 282 46.98 -83.18 53.74
CA SER A 282 46.75 -83.36 55.18
C SER A 282 46.76 -84.84 55.61
N GLU A 283 46.16 -85.72 54.82
CA GLU A 283 46.17 -87.18 55.05
C GLU A 283 47.57 -87.79 54.89
N LEU A 284 48.37 -87.31 53.92
CA LEU A 284 49.77 -87.71 53.71
C LEU A 284 50.75 -87.10 54.74
N THR A 285 50.35 -86.03 55.43
CA THR A 285 51.16 -85.37 56.48
C THR A 285 50.80 -85.83 57.89
N HIS A 286 50.03 -86.91 58.04
CA HIS A 286 49.99 -87.68 59.29
C HIS A 286 51.24 -88.56 59.42
N PRO A 287 52.09 -88.39 60.45
CA PRO A 287 52.94 -89.45 60.94
C PRO A 287 52.20 -90.17 62.07
N VAL A 288 51.74 -91.38 61.77
CA VAL A 288 51.55 -92.45 62.75
C VAL A 288 52.93 -92.99 63.12
N ASP A 289 53.31 -92.74 64.36
CA ASP A 289 54.06 -93.57 65.33
C ASP A 289 55.37 -94.28 64.96
N SER A 290 56.41 -94.07 65.81
CA SER A 290 56.89 -95.09 66.76
C SER A 290 58.21 -94.72 67.49
N LYS A 291 58.20 -94.83 68.83
CA LYS A 291 59.37 -95.01 69.74
C LYS A 291 59.88 -96.47 69.65
N PRO A 292 60.96 -96.91 70.36
CA PRO A 292 62.21 -96.26 70.81
C PRO A 292 63.47 -97.15 70.54
N ARG A 293 64.70 -96.66 70.77
CA ARG A 293 65.77 -97.34 71.55
C ARG A 293 67.12 -96.62 71.49
N ASP A 294 67.77 -96.61 72.65
CA ASP A 294 69.18 -96.30 72.91
C ASP A 294 70.14 -97.02 71.97
N TYR A 295 71.23 -96.35 71.55
CA TYR A 295 72.58 -96.89 71.56
C TYR A 295 73.62 -95.76 71.63
N ARG A 296 74.51 -95.85 72.63
CA ARG A 296 75.74 -95.07 72.76
C ARG A 296 76.76 -95.53 71.72
N PHE A 297 77.55 -94.62 71.14
CA PHE A 297 78.99 -94.43 71.43
C PHE A 297 79.80 -93.80 70.26
N TYR A 298 80.74 -92.94 70.68
CA TYR A 298 82.01 -92.54 70.09
C TYR A 298 82.08 -91.71 68.79
N SER A 299 82.53 -90.47 68.97
CA SER A 299 83.38 -89.72 68.05
C SER A 299 84.65 -90.51 67.67
N PRO A 300 85.28 -90.16 66.54
CA PRO A 300 86.48 -89.34 66.72
C PRO A 300 86.64 -88.21 65.70
N SER A 301 87.27 -87.17 66.22
CA SER A 301 87.98 -86.07 65.58
C SER A 301 88.94 -86.51 64.47
N TYR A 302 88.89 -85.78 63.35
CA TYR A 302 90.00 -85.06 62.72
C TYR A 302 89.46 -83.81 62.03
#